data_AF-A0A355BH51-F1
#
_entry.id   AF-A0A355BH51-F1
#
_cell.length_a   1.000
_cell.length_b   1.000
_cell.length_c   1.000
_cell.angle_alpha   90.00
_cell.angle_beta   90.00
_cell.angle_gamma   90.00
#
_symmetry.space_group_name_H-M   'P 1'
#
loop_
_entity.id
_entity.type
_entity.pdbx_description
1 polymer ?
#
loop_
_entity_poly.entity_id
_entity_poly.type
_entity_poly.pdbx_seq_one_letter_code
_entity_poly.pdbx_strand_id
1 'polypeptide(L)' 'MKLFEYMGKRLLADFGISIPQGTVCSSPYEAVQAFLRLKGPAVIKAQVLSGKRGKHGGVRMVDNEQDAFAAAQDLLQA' A
#
# COMPACT_ATOMS: atom_id res chain seq x y z
N MET A 1 -17.53 -6.14 12.22
CA MET A 1 -16.85 -6.38 10.92
C MET A 1 -15.51 -5.64 10.92
N LYS A 2 -14.43 -6.25 10.41
CA LYS A 2 -13.14 -5.56 10.23
C LYS A 2 -12.95 -5.21 8.75
N LEU A 3 -12.37 -4.05 8.46
CA LEU A 3 -12.06 -3.58 7.10
C LEU A 3 -10.54 -3.51 6.90
N PHE A 4 -10.07 -3.80 5.69
CA PHE A 4 -8.71 -3.45 5.30
C PHE A 4 -8.55 -1.93 5.17
N GLU A 5 -7.31 -1.44 5.24
CA GLU A 5 -7.02 0.01 5.15
C GLU A 5 -7.60 0.62 3.87
N TYR A 6 -7.45 -0.05 2.72
CA TYR A 6 -7.96 0.48 1.45
C TYR A 6 -9.50 0.58 1.42
N MET A 7 -10.21 -0.37 2.04
CA MET A 7 -11.67 -0.37 2.12
C MET A 7 -12.16 0.78 3.01
N GLY A 8 -11.51 0.95 4.17
CA GLY A 8 -11.82 2.06 5.08
C GLY A 8 -11.56 3.41 4.44
N LYS A 9 -10.44 3.56 3.70
CA LYS A 9 -10.14 4.77 2.93
C LYS A 9 -11.20 5.05 1.87
N ARG A 10 -11.60 4.05 1.09
CA ARG A 10 -12.64 4.20 0.08
C ARG A 10 -13.95 4.67 0.69
N LEU A 11 -14.36 4.05 1.81
CA LEU A 11 -15.55 4.46 2.54
C LEU A 11 -15.45 5.93 2.98
N LEU A 12 -14.34 6.36 3.56
CA LEU A 12 -14.16 7.78 3.95
C LEU A 12 -14.25 8.72 2.74
N ALA A 13 -13.65 8.35 1.61
CA ALA A 13 -13.70 9.13 0.38
C ALA A 13 -15.13 9.24 -0.18
N ASP A 14 -15.94 8.19 -0.10
CA ASP A 14 -17.36 8.20 -0.53
C ASP A 14 -18.19 9.24 0.26
N PHE A 15 -17.74 9.62 1.47
CA PHE A 15 -18.33 10.69 2.30
C PHE A 15 -17.61 12.04 2.17
N GLY A 16 -16.75 12.21 1.16
CA GLY A 16 -16.05 13.47 0.89
C GLY A 16 -14.86 13.76 1.80
N ILE A 17 -14.39 12.79 2.60
CA ILE A 17 -13.20 12.95 3.43
C ILE A 17 -11.96 12.70 2.56
N SER A 18 -11.07 13.69 2.49
CA SER A 18 -9.81 13.58 1.77
C SER A 18 -8.93 12.45 2.30
N ILE A 19 -8.43 11.60 1.40
CA ILE A 19 -7.51 10.50 1.70
C ILE A 19 -6.23 10.61 0.86
N PRO A 20 -5.10 10.04 1.31
CA PRO A 20 -3.93 9.89 0.45
C PRO A 20 -4.25 9.03 -0.77
N GLN A 21 -3.72 9.43 -1.93
CA GLN A 21 -3.82 8.63 -3.15
C GLN A 21 -3.12 7.28 -2.97
N GLY A 22 -3.69 6.24 -3.59
CA GLY A 22 -3.13 4.90 -3.55
C GLY A 22 -4.02 3.88 -4.25
N THR A 23 -3.50 2.68 -4.46
CA THR A 23 -4.23 1.55 -5.03
C THR A 23 -3.82 0.27 -4.31
N VAL A 24 -4.71 -0.72 -4.30
CA VAL A 24 -4.34 -2.10 -3.97
C VAL A 24 -3.56 -2.68 -5.13
N CYS A 25 -2.55 -3.49 -4.79
CA CYS A 25 -1.71 -4.23 -5.73
C CYS A 25 -1.70 -5.69 -5.28
N SER A 26 -1.88 -6.61 -6.22
CA SER A 26 -1.85 -8.06 -5.98
C SER A 26 -0.60 -8.72 -6.56
N SER A 27 0.29 -7.92 -7.16
CA SER A 27 1.59 -8.36 -7.67
C SER A 27 2.66 -7.28 -7.49
N PRO A 28 3.95 -7.65 -7.47
CA PRO A 28 5.05 -6.68 -7.46
C PRO A 28 5.05 -5.74 -8.67
N TYR A 29 4.65 -6.24 -9.84
CA TYR A 29 4.51 -5.43 -11.06
C TYR A 29 3.43 -4.35 -10.91
N GLU A 30 2.29 -4.68 -10.31
CA GLU A 30 1.25 -3.68 -10.02
C GLU A 30 1.76 -2.60 -9.05
N ALA A 31 2.61 -2.95 -8.09
CA ALA A 31 3.22 -1.98 -7.19
C ALA A 31 4.15 -1.00 -7.92
N VAL A 32 4.95 -1.47 -8.88
CA VAL A 32 5.77 -0.60 -9.74
C VAL A 32 4.89 0.33 -10.58
N GLN A 33 3.84 -0.19 -11.20
CA GLN A 33 2.90 0.63 -11.97
C GLN A 33 2.20 1.69 -11.12
N ALA A 34 1.85 1.34 -9.87
CA ALA A 34 1.29 2.27 -8.91
C ALA A 34 2.31 3.35 -8.50
N PHE A 35 3.55 2.98 -8.23
CA PHE A 35 4.64 3.90 -7.90
C PHE A 35 4.83 4.95 -9.00
N LEU A 36 4.92 4.50 -10.26
CA LEU A 36 5.07 5.38 -11.43
C LEU A 36 3.89 6.33 -11.59
N ARG A 37 2.66 5.83 -11.40
CA ARG A 37 1.43 6.64 -11.48
C ARG A 37 1.38 7.72 -10.40
N LEU A 38 1.86 7.41 -9.20
CA LEU A 38 1.90 8.33 -8.06
C LEU A 38 3.07 9.33 -8.14
N LYS A 39 4.03 9.12 -9.05
CA LYS A 39 5.21 9.96 -9.28
C LYS A 39 6.16 10.12 -8.08
N GLY A 40 6.17 9.14 -7.16
CA GLY A 40 7.10 9.00 -6.02
C GLY A 40 7.13 10.17 -5.01
N PRO A 41 7.85 10.03 -3.87
CA PRO A 41 8.10 8.80 -3.12
C PRO A 41 6.80 8.17 -2.60
N ALA A 42 6.81 6.88 -2.28
CA ALA A 42 5.59 6.15 -1.90
C ALA A 42 5.76 5.26 -0.66
N VAL A 43 4.64 4.77 -0.12
CA VAL A 43 4.61 3.83 1.00
C VAL A 43 3.84 2.58 0.61
N ILE A 44 4.51 1.43 0.59
CA ILE A 44 3.89 0.12 0.39
C ILE A 44 3.48 -0.44 1.76
N LYS A 45 2.22 -0.86 1.89
CA LYS A 45 1.65 -1.31 3.16
C LYS A 45 0.90 -2.63 2.97
N ALA A 46 1.30 -3.65 3.74
CA ALA A 46 0.59 -4.92 3.80
C ALA A 46 -0.88 -4.70 4.22
N GLN A 47 -1.80 -5.34 3.49
CA GLN A 47 -3.24 -5.30 3.78
C GLN A 47 -3.60 -6.51 4.65
N VAL A 48 -3.60 -6.33 5.97
CA VAL A 48 -4.00 -7.34 6.96
C VAL A 48 -4.97 -6.74 7.98
N LEU A 49 -5.81 -7.56 8.61
CA LEU A 49 -6.82 -7.14 9.61
C LEU A 49 -6.22 -6.94 11.03
N SER A 50 -4.90 -6.77 11.12
CA SER A 50 -4.14 -6.57 12.35
C SER A 50 -3.36 -5.25 12.33
N GLY A 51 -3.21 -4.66 13.53
CA GLY A 51 -2.41 -3.45 13.73
C GLY A 51 -0.90 -3.72 13.80
N LYS A 52 -0.12 -2.70 14.17
CA LYS A 52 1.35 -2.79 14.38
C LYS A 52 2.17 -3.24 13.16
N ARG A 53 1.63 -3.13 11.94
CA ARG A 53 2.32 -3.49 10.68
C ARG A 53 3.72 -2.87 10.57
N GLY A 54 3.87 -1.58 10.89
CA GLY A 54 5.18 -0.91 10.84
C GLY A 54 6.24 -1.57 11.74
N LYS A 55 5.87 -2.05 12.94
CA LYS A 55 6.81 -2.75 13.85
C LYS A 55 7.21 -4.13 13.34
N HIS A 56 6.38 -4.76 12.51
CA HIS A 56 6.63 -6.08 11.95
C HIS A 56 7.07 -6.01 10.48
N GLY A 57 7.46 -4.82 10.01
CA GLY A 57 7.92 -4.63 8.64
C GLY A 57 6.85 -4.66 7.55
N GLY A 58 5.56 -4.68 7.90
CA GLY A 58 4.44 -4.59 6.94
C GLY A 58 4.22 -3.19 6.34
N VAL A 59 5.16 -2.26 6.53
CA VAL A 59 5.15 -0.89 5.98
C VAL A 59 6.56 -0.56 5.50
N ARG A 60 6.69 -0.18 4.22
CA ARG A 60 7.95 0.12 3.54
C ARG A 60 7.86 1.46 2.82
N MET A 61 8.82 2.35 3.06
CA MET A 61 9.01 3.55 2.23
C MET A 61 9.85 3.15 1.02
N VAL A 62 9.49 3.66 -0.15
CA VAL A 62 10.16 3.33 -1.41
C VAL A 62 10.35 4.62 -2.22
N ASP A 63 11.56 4.78 -2.76
CA ASP A 63 11.97 6.00 -3.46
C ASP A 63 12.23 5.77 -4.95
N ASN A 64 12.21 4.51 -5.40
CA ASN A 64 12.37 4.11 -6.79
C ASN A 64 11.56 2.84 -7.12
N GLU A 65 11.52 2.49 -8.40
CA GLU A 65 10.78 1.35 -8.94
C GLU A 65 11.30 0.00 -8.41
N GLN A 66 12.63 -0.12 -8.23
CA GLN A 66 13.27 -1.34 -7.75
C GLN A 66 12.88 -1.62 -6.30
N ASP A 67 12.90 -0.60 -5.44
CA ASP A 67 12.46 -0.69 -4.05
C ASP A 67 10.97 -1.02 -3.96
N ALA A 68 10.15 -0.42 -4.84
CA ALA A 68 8.73 -0.72 -4.93
C ALA A 68 8.46 -2.20 -5.27
N PHE A 69 9.20 -2.73 -6.25
CA PHE A 69 9.11 -4.15 -6.62
C PHE A 69 9.54 -5.05 -5.46
N ALA A 70 10.72 -4.81 -4.88
CA ALA A 70 11.28 -5.64 -3.81
C ALA A 70 10.37 -5.65 -2.57
N ALA A 71 9.90 -4.48 -2.14
CA ALA A 71 9.00 -4.38 -0.99
C ALA A 71 7.67 -5.11 -1.23
N ALA A 72 7.10 -5.04 -2.43
CA ALA A 72 5.88 -5.77 -2.75
C ALA A 72 6.11 -7.28 -2.85
N GLN A 73 7.24 -7.70 -3.43
CA GLN A 73 7.64 -9.11 -3.55
C GLN A 73 7.75 -9.77 -2.17
N ASP A 74 8.41 -9.11 -1.22
CA ASP A 74 8.58 -9.59 0.15
C ASP A 74 7.23 -9.67 0.89
N LEU A 75 6.39 -8.64 0.77
CA LEU A 75 5.14 -8.55 1.53
C LEU A 75 4.03 -9.49 1.01
N LEU A 76 4.06 -9.87 -0.27
CA LEU A 76 3.07 -10.76 -0.87
C LEU A 76 3.39 -12.25 -0.66
N GLN A 77 4.63 -12.57 -0.29
CA GLN A 77 5.07 -13.95 0.01
C GLN A 77 5.02 -14.30 1.50
N ALA A 78 4.66 -13.34 2.36
CA ALA A 78 4.66 -13.45 3.82
C ALA A 78 3.35 -13.96 4.43
#